data_AF-A0A7C3CPC1-F1
#
_entry.id   AF-A0A7C3CPC1-F1
#
_cell.length_a   1.000
_cell.length_b   1.000
_cell.length_c   1.000
_cell.angle_alpha   90.00
_cell.angle_beta   90.00
_cell.angle_gamma   90.00
#
_symmetry.space_group_name_H-M   'P 1'
#
loop_
_entity.id
_entity.type
_entity.pdbx_description
1 polymer ?
#
loop_
_entity_poly.entity_id
_entity_poly.type
_entity_poly.pdbx_seq_one_letter_code
_entity_poly.pdbx_strand_id
1 'polypeptide(L)'
;MKRWKKYLIAVCLSLFVLTDTYAGMEPQALIESVANKTLERVRADRELIKKDPKYVHQLVNELVLPHFDFESMSKWALGKYWRKASKQQRKDFIREFKSLLIRT
;
A
#
# COMPACT_ATOMS: atom_id res chain seq x y z
N MET A 1 42.28 14.42 -32.82
CA MET A 1 40.83 14.35 -32.47
C MET A 1 40.35 12.99 -31.92
N LYS A 2 41.11 12.24 -31.10
CA LYS A 2 40.63 10.96 -30.51
C LYS A 2 40.70 10.87 -28.97
N ARG A 3 41.33 11.84 -28.29
CA ARG A 3 41.53 11.84 -26.83
C ARG A 3 40.31 12.31 -26.03
N TRP A 4 39.64 13.37 -26.47
CA TRP A 4 38.35 13.86 -25.97
C TRP A 4 37.21 12.81 -25.89
N LYS A 5 37.13 11.87 -26.85
CA LYS A 5 36.17 10.76 -26.79
C LYS A 5 36.42 9.82 -25.60
N LYS A 6 37.68 9.66 -25.16
CA LYS A 6 38.02 8.85 -23.97
C LYS A 6 37.57 9.53 -22.68
N TYR A 7 37.69 10.85 -22.60
CA TYR A 7 37.20 11.63 -21.47
C TYR A 7 35.67 11.66 -21.43
N LEU A 8 34.99 11.75 -22.59
CA LEU A 8 33.53 11.64 -22.66
C LEU A 8 33.02 10.26 -22.20
N ILE A 9 33.69 9.18 -22.60
CA ILE A 9 33.34 7.82 -22.13
C ILE A 9 33.61 7.66 -20.63
N ALA A 10 34.72 8.21 -20.12
CA ALA A 10 35.04 8.18 -18.69
C ALA A 10 34.04 8.97 -17.83
N VAL A 11 33.56 10.12 -18.31
CA VAL A 11 32.52 10.93 -17.64
C VAL A 11 31.18 10.19 -17.64
N CYS A 12 30.76 9.58 -18.74
CA CYS A 12 29.55 8.75 -18.77
C CYS A 12 29.64 7.53 -17.84
N LEU A 13 30.81 6.90 -17.72
CA LEU A 13 31.01 5.78 -16.79
C LEU A 13 30.96 6.23 -15.32
N SER A 14 31.45 7.43 -14.99
CA SER A 14 31.36 7.98 -13.63
C SER A 14 29.92 8.34 -13.22
N LEU A 15 29.07 8.72 -14.18
CA LEU A 15 27.66 9.05 -13.93
C LEU A 15 26.77 7.81 -13.68
N PHE A 16 27.24 6.61 -14.01
CA PHE A 16 26.47 5.37 -13.82
C PHE A 16 26.53 4.83 -12.38
N VAL A 17 27.39 5.37 -11.52
CA VAL A 17 27.64 4.85 -10.15
C VAL A 17 26.69 5.46 -9.09
N LEU A 18 25.78 6.36 -9.48
CA LEU A 18 24.83 7.01 -8.57
C LEU A 18 23.43 6.39 -8.61
N THR A 19 23.32 5.06 -8.75
CA THR A 19 22.04 4.39 -8.53
C THR A 19 21.87 4.18 -7.03
N ASP A 20 21.17 5.09 -6.37
CA ASP A 20 20.66 4.85 -5.03
C ASP A 20 19.80 3.58 -5.07
N THR A 21 20.28 2.52 -4.44
CA THR A 21 19.46 1.34 -4.18
C THR A 21 18.42 1.74 -3.15
N TYR A 22 17.26 2.20 -3.61
CA TYR A 22 16.09 2.40 -2.77
C TYR A 22 15.66 1.02 -2.23
N ALA A 23 16.29 0.60 -1.15
CA ALA A 23 15.76 -0.45 -0.29
C ALA A 23 14.51 0.15 0.36
N GLY A 24 13.34 -0.25 -0.14
CA GLY A 24 12.08 0.07 0.50
C GLY A 24 12.09 -0.36 1.96
N MET A 25 11.19 0.21 2.77
CA MET A 25 11.04 -0.19 4.16
C MET A 25 10.77 -1.69 4.27
N GLU A 26 11.47 -2.37 5.18
CA GLU A 26 11.26 -3.79 5.46
C GLU A 26 9.79 -4.07 5.81
N PRO A 27 9.19 -5.19 5.35
CA PRO A 27 7.77 -5.47 5.56
C PRO A 27 7.33 -5.42 7.03
N GLN A 28 8.17 -5.93 7.94
CA GLN A 28 7.90 -5.88 9.38
C GLN A 28 7.88 -4.44 9.90
N ALA A 29 8.87 -3.64 9.51
CA ALA A 29 8.95 -2.23 9.91
C ALA A 29 7.77 -1.41 9.35
N LEU A 30 7.30 -1.75 8.13
CA LEU A 30 6.12 -1.13 7.54
C LEU A 30 4.86 -1.43 8.38
N ILE A 31 4.63 -2.70 8.71
CA ILE A 31 3.47 -3.11 9.53
C ILE A 31 3.50 -2.41 10.88
N GLU A 32 4.65 -2.39 11.55
CA GLU A 32 4.82 -1.72 12.84
C GLU A 32 4.57 -0.22 12.74
N SER A 33 5.13 0.44 11.72
CA SER A 33 4.94 1.87 11.49
C SER A 33 3.46 2.22 11.29
N VAL A 34 2.76 1.45 10.45
CA VAL A 34 1.35 1.66 10.15
C VAL A 34 0.48 1.42 11.40
N ALA A 35 0.76 0.36 12.16
CA ALA A 35 0.05 0.06 13.39
C ALA A 35 0.22 1.17 14.43
N ASN A 36 1.47 1.62 14.64
CA ASN A 36 1.78 2.69 15.59
C ASN A 36 1.10 4.01 15.19
N LYS A 37 1.22 4.43 13.92
CA LYS A 37 0.55 5.63 13.41
C LYS A 37 -0.97 5.57 13.58
N THR A 38 -1.57 4.41 13.32
CA THR A 38 -3.02 4.21 13.49
C THR A 38 -3.42 4.37 14.94
N LEU A 39 -2.69 3.74 15.87
CA LEU A 39 -2.96 3.85 17.31
C LEU A 39 -2.76 5.28 17.83
N GLU A 40 -1.71 5.96 17.40
CA GLU A 40 -1.44 7.36 17.75
C GLU A 40 -2.58 8.27 17.28
N ARG A 41 -3.05 8.09 16.03
CA ARG A 41 -4.14 8.90 15.48
C ARG A 41 -5.46 8.65 16.21
N VAL A 42 -5.80 7.39 16.49
CA VAL A 42 -7.00 7.03 17.26
C VAL A 42 -6.96 7.63 18.67
N ARG A 43 -5.80 7.65 19.33
CA ARG A 43 -5.64 8.27 20.66
C ARG A 43 -5.80 9.79 20.59
N ALA A 44 -5.20 10.43 19.59
CA ALA A 44 -5.28 11.87 19.38
C ALA A 44 -6.73 12.33 19.08
N ASP A 45 -7.48 11.55 18.31
CA ASP A 45 -8.85 11.89 17.88
C ASP A 45 -9.95 11.29 18.75
N ARG A 46 -9.63 10.80 19.95
CA ARG A 46 -10.60 10.09 20.79
C ARG A 46 -11.91 10.87 20.99
N GLU A 47 -11.83 12.18 21.17
CA GLU A 47 -13.03 13.02 21.35
C GLU A 47 -13.81 13.25 20.05
N LEU A 48 -13.14 13.24 18.89
CA LEU A 48 -13.81 13.28 17.58
C LEU A 48 -14.52 11.96 17.30
N ILE A 49 -13.85 10.83 17.56
CA ILE A 49 -14.41 9.48 17.41
C ILE A 49 -15.65 9.29 18.30
N LYS A 50 -15.63 9.81 19.54
CA LYS A 50 -16.80 9.76 20.43
C LYS A 50 -18.00 10.54 19.87
N LYS A 51 -17.76 11.66 19.18
CA LYS A 51 -18.81 12.51 18.60
C LYS A 51 -19.31 11.95 17.26
N ASP A 52 -18.42 11.38 16.47
CA ASP A 52 -18.73 10.74 15.20
C ASP A 52 -18.00 9.38 15.07
N PRO A 53 -18.67 8.27 15.40
CA PRO A 53 -18.11 6.94 15.23
C PRO A 53 -17.71 6.61 13.77
N LYS A 54 -18.29 7.28 12.77
CA LYS A 54 -17.93 7.06 11.36
C LYS A 54 -16.55 7.59 11.02
N TYR A 55 -16.01 8.50 11.84
CA TYR A 55 -14.66 9.02 11.69
C TYR A 55 -13.59 7.91 11.71
N VAL A 56 -13.83 6.84 12.47
CA VAL A 56 -12.94 5.67 12.51
C VAL A 56 -12.79 5.03 11.12
N HIS A 57 -13.85 4.99 10.31
CA HIS A 57 -13.77 4.46 8.95
C HIS A 57 -12.90 5.33 8.04
N GLN A 58 -12.85 6.64 8.27
CA GLN A 58 -11.95 7.54 7.52
C GLN A 58 -10.49 7.23 7.86
N LEU A 59 -10.18 7.10 9.16
CA LEU A 59 -8.83 6.73 9.62
C LEU A 59 -8.38 5.39 9.05
N VAL A 60 -9.26 4.38 9.01
CA VAL A 60 -8.97 3.09 8.40
C VAL A 60 -8.69 3.25 6.90
N ASN A 61 -9.53 3.97 6.16
CA ASN A 61 -9.35 4.21 4.73
C ASN A 61 -8.02 4.90 4.39
N GLU A 62 -7.56 5.81 5.25
CA GLU A 62 -6.35 6.62 5.03
C GLU A 62 -5.08 5.90 5.47
N LEU A 63 -5.10 5.24 6.63
CA LEU A 63 -3.87 4.72 7.25
C LEU A 63 -3.67 3.23 7.02
N VAL A 64 -4.76 2.45 6.91
CA VAL A 64 -4.68 0.99 6.89
C VAL A 64 -4.87 0.47 5.48
N LEU A 65 -5.94 0.87 4.80
CA LEU A 65 -6.33 0.29 3.51
C LEU A 65 -5.34 0.45 2.36
N PRO A 66 -4.48 1.49 2.27
CA PRO A 66 -3.48 1.58 1.21
C PRO A 66 -2.48 0.42 1.21
N HIS A 67 -2.36 -0.29 2.34
CA HIS A 67 -1.44 -1.41 2.51
C HIS A 67 -2.07 -2.78 2.24
N PHE A 68 -3.36 -2.83 1.87
CA PHE A 68 -4.09 -4.08 1.62
C PHE A 68 -4.35 -4.31 0.13
N ASP A 69 -3.98 -5.49 -0.36
CA ASP A 69 -4.36 -5.97 -1.68
C ASP A 69 -5.68 -6.75 -1.61
N PHE A 70 -6.79 -6.03 -1.69
CA PHE A 70 -8.12 -6.62 -1.68
C PHE A 70 -8.41 -7.51 -2.88
N GLU A 71 -7.72 -7.35 -4.01
CA GLU A 71 -7.90 -8.25 -5.15
C GLU A 71 -7.30 -9.61 -4.84
N SER A 72 -6.05 -9.64 -4.35
CA SER A 72 -5.40 -10.87 -3.91
C SER A 72 -6.19 -11.52 -2.80
N MET A 73 -6.56 -10.80 -1.75
CA MET A 73 -7.37 -11.37 -0.66
C MET A 73 -8.71 -11.93 -1.16
N SER A 74 -9.36 -11.25 -2.11
CA SER A 74 -10.60 -11.74 -2.71
C SER A 74 -10.40 -13.03 -3.52
N LYS A 75 -9.27 -13.15 -4.23
CA LYS A 75 -8.87 -14.40 -4.91
C LYS A 75 -8.72 -15.54 -3.91
N TRP A 76 -8.05 -15.30 -2.78
CA TRP A 76 -7.87 -16.29 -1.72
C TRP A 76 -9.20 -16.69 -1.08
N ALA A 77 -10.05 -15.71 -0.76
CA ALA A 77 -11.36 -15.96 -0.14
C ALA A 77 -12.30 -16.78 -1.06
N LEU A 78 -12.34 -16.47 -2.35
CA LEU A 78 -13.20 -17.19 -3.32
C LEU A 78 -12.59 -18.50 -3.83
N GLY A 79 -11.27 -18.66 -3.76
CA GLY A 79 -10.54 -19.83 -4.23
C GLY A 79 -10.93 -20.23 -5.66
N LYS A 80 -11.38 -21.48 -5.84
CA LYS A 80 -11.78 -22.01 -7.16
C LYS A 80 -12.90 -21.21 -7.84
N TYR A 81 -13.75 -20.52 -7.09
CA TYR A 81 -14.86 -19.75 -7.63
C TYR A 81 -14.42 -18.43 -8.26
N TRP A 82 -13.24 -17.91 -7.89
CA TRP A 82 -12.67 -16.70 -8.51
C TRP A 82 -12.57 -16.84 -10.03
N ARG A 83 -12.08 -17.99 -10.49
CA ARG A 83 -11.89 -18.28 -11.92
C ARG A 83 -13.21 -18.35 -12.68
N LYS A 84 -14.31 -18.73 -12.01
CA LYS A 84 -15.66 -18.83 -12.59
C LYS A 84 -16.41 -17.51 -12.58
N ALA A 85 -16.07 -16.59 -11.68
CA ALA A 85 -16.73 -15.29 -11.58
C ALA A 85 -16.42 -14.41 -12.80
N SER A 86 -17.45 -13.71 -13.30
CA SER A 86 -17.31 -12.69 -14.33
C SER A 86 -16.49 -11.49 -13.82
N LYS A 87 -16.00 -10.65 -14.73
CA LYS A 87 -15.29 -9.41 -14.35
C LYS A 87 -16.13 -8.52 -13.43
N GLN A 88 -17.44 -8.42 -13.69
CA GLN A 88 -18.35 -7.62 -12.88
C GLN A 88 -18.53 -8.23 -11.49
N GLN A 89 -18.78 -9.54 -11.41
CA GLN A 89 -18.91 -10.25 -10.12
C GLN A 89 -17.65 -10.14 -9.25
N ARG A 90 -16.46 -10.18 -9.85
CA ARG A 90 -15.19 -9.97 -9.13
C ARG A 90 -15.11 -8.56 -8.55
N LYS A 91 -15.44 -7.54 -9.33
CA LYS A 91 -15.45 -6.14 -8.86
C LYS A 91 -16.44 -5.94 -7.72
N ASP A 92 -17.65 -6.47 -7.87
CA ASP A 92 -18.69 -6.36 -6.85
C ASP A 92 -18.27 -7.10 -5.57
N PHE A 93 -17.72 -8.32 -5.71
CA PHE A 93 -17.20 -9.07 -4.56
C PHE A 93 -16.09 -8.31 -3.84
N ILE A 94 -15.09 -7.77 -4.54
CA ILE A 94 -14.01 -6.98 -3.91
C ILE A 94 -14.60 -5.82 -3.10
N ARG A 95 -15.58 -5.09 -3.67
CA ARG A 95 -16.21 -3.95 -3.01
C ARG A 95 -16.95 -4.37 -1.75
N GLU A 96 -17.77 -5.40 -1.82
CA GLU A 96 -18.54 -5.87 -0.67
C GLU A 96 -17.65 -6.51 0.39
N PHE A 97 -16.61 -7.25 -0.02
CA PHE A 97 -15.64 -7.83 0.88
C PHE A 97 -14.84 -6.77 1.64
N LYS A 98 -14.41 -5.71 0.95
CA LYS A 98 -13.81 -4.52 1.59
C LYS A 98 -14.76 -3.89 2.60
N SER A 99 -16.01 -3.65 2.19
CA SER A 99 -17.04 -3.05 3.05
C SER A 99 -17.32 -3.87 4.31
N LEU A 100 -17.40 -5.20 4.17
CA LEU A 100 -17.59 -6.13 5.28
C LEU A 100 -16.45 -5.99 6.30
N LEU A 101 -15.19 -6.12 5.86
CA LEU A 101 -14.04 -6.09 6.75
C LEU A 101 -13.90 -4.76 7.51
N ILE A 102 -14.24 -3.63 6.89
CA ILE A 102 -14.19 -2.31 7.54
C ILE A 102 -15.24 -2.15 8.64
N ARG A 103 -16.34 -2.93 8.57
CA ARG A 103 -17.48 -2.82 9.49
C ARG A 103 -17.45 -3.84 10.64
N THR A 104 -16.50 -4.78 10.64
CA THR A 104 -16.38 -5.83 11.66
C THR A 104 -15.49 -5.36 12.80
#